data_AF-A0A6J1AVB7-F1
#
_entry.id   AF-A0A6J1AVB7-F1
#
_cell.length_a   1.000
_cell.length_b   1.000
_cell.length_c   1.000
_cell.angle_alpha   90.00
_cell.angle_beta   90.00
_cell.angle_gamma   90.00
#
_symmetry.space_group_name_H-M   'P 1'
#
loop_
_entity.id
_entity.type
_entity.pdbx_description
1 polymer ?
#
loop_
_entity_poly.entity_id
_entity_poly.type
_entity_poly.pdbx_seq_one_letter_code
_entity_poly.pdbx_strand_id
1 'polypeptide(L)'
;MEIVPRESENALSGPRPMEWSTVPYAPQGPDRNGNKRTSSLESPIMLLTGHQSAIYTMKFNPAGTVVASGSHDKEIFLWNVHGDCKNFMVLKGHKNAVLDLHWTTDGSQIISAGPDKTLRAWDVETGKQVKKMAEHSSFVNSCCPSRRGPPLVVSGSDDGTAKLWDMRQRGAIQTFPDKYQITAVSFSDASDKIFTGGIDNDVKVWDLRKGEVTMTLQGHQDMITGMSLSPDGSYLLTNGMDCKLCVWDMRPYAPQNRCVKILEGHQHNFEKNLLKCGWSPDGSKVTAGSSDRMVYIWDTTTRRILYKLPGHTGSVNESVFHPNEPIIGSCSSDKQIYLGEI
;
A
#
# COMPACT_ATOMS: atom_id res chain seq x y z
N MET A 1 3.43 0.23 76.22
CA MET A 1 4.58 -0.12 75.39
C MET A 1 4.03 -0.47 74.02
N GLU A 2 4.51 0.27 73.02
CA GLU A 2 4.41 0.06 71.57
C GLU A 2 3.04 0.01 70.90
N ILE A 3 2.78 1.10 70.19
CA ILE A 3 1.75 1.29 69.17
C ILE A 3 2.27 0.62 67.89
N VAL A 4 1.62 -0.45 67.45
CA VAL A 4 1.85 -1.07 66.13
C VAL A 4 0.87 -0.44 65.14
N PRO A 5 1.32 0.14 64.00
CA PRO A 5 0.40 0.68 63.01
C PRO A 5 -0.14 -0.44 62.10
N ARG A 6 -1.42 -0.31 61.77
CA ARG A 6 -2.16 -1.17 60.83
C ARG A 6 -1.64 -0.96 59.40
N GLU A 7 -1.28 -2.05 58.73
CA GLU A 7 -1.12 -2.10 57.28
C GLU A 7 -2.49 -1.92 56.60
N SER A 8 -2.60 -0.89 55.77
CA SER A 8 -3.75 -0.64 54.91
C SER A 8 -3.41 -0.97 53.46
N GLU A 9 -4.17 -1.90 52.91
CA GLU A 9 -4.61 -1.99 51.50
C GLU A 9 -3.56 -2.25 50.42
N ASN A 10 -3.41 -3.54 50.09
CA ASN A 10 -3.00 -4.03 48.78
C ASN A 10 -4.00 -3.54 47.70
N ALA A 11 -3.67 -2.44 47.03
CA ALA A 11 -4.24 -2.09 45.74
C ALA A 11 -3.46 -2.79 44.62
N LEU A 12 -4.13 -3.72 43.93
CA LEU A 12 -3.68 -4.41 42.72
C LEU A 12 -3.17 -3.39 41.66
N SER A 13 -1.86 -3.38 41.39
CA SER A 13 -1.30 -2.67 40.26
C SER A 13 -1.49 -3.50 38.98
N GLY A 14 -2.38 -3.07 38.10
CA GLY A 14 -2.45 -3.56 36.72
C GLY A 14 -1.16 -3.22 35.92
N PRO A 15 -0.91 -3.92 34.80
CA PRO A 15 0.30 -3.71 34.01
C PRO A 15 0.32 -2.29 33.44
N ARG A 16 1.45 -1.58 33.63
CA ARG A 16 1.68 -0.23 33.12
C ARG A 16 1.69 -0.22 31.58
N PRO A 17 1.17 0.82 30.92
CA PRO A 17 1.33 1.00 29.48
C PRO A 17 2.82 1.20 29.14
N MET A 18 3.28 0.59 28.03
CA MET A 18 4.65 0.71 27.54
C MET A 18 4.93 2.17 27.14
N GLU A 19 5.88 2.82 27.79
CA GLU A 19 6.44 4.09 27.34
C GLU A 19 7.29 3.86 26.08
N TRP A 20 6.91 4.48 24.97
CA TRP A 20 7.72 4.53 23.76
C TRP A 20 8.99 5.35 24.04
N SER A 21 10.10 4.67 24.32
CA SER A 21 11.41 5.32 24.36
C SER A 21 11.81 5.71 22.94
N THR A 22 11.69 6.99 22.62
CA THR A 22 12.36 7.60 21.47
C THR A 22 13.85 7.67 21.77
N VAL A 23 14.59 6.62 21.41
CA VAL A 23 16.05 6.68 21.39
C VAL A 23 16.44 7.44 20.12
N PRO A 24 17.08 8.63 20.19
CA PRO A 24 17.63 9.27 19.01
C PRO A 24 18.78 8.40 18.48
N TYR A 25 18.56 7.75 17.34
CA TYR A 25 19.57 6.93 16.67
C TYR A 25 20.60 7.85 16.02
N ALA A 26 21.87 7.68 16.38
CA ALA A 26 22.97 8.43 15.77
C ALA A 26 23.20 7.93 14.33
N PRO A 27 23.45 8.81 13.35
CA PRO A 27 23.77 8.40 12.00
C PRO A 27 25.05 7.54 12.01
N GLN A 28 24.94 6.28 11.57
CA GLN A 28 26.11 5.41 11.45
C GLN A 28 27.01 5.87 10.29
N GLY A 29 28.30 5.58 10.44
CA GLY A 29 29.38 6.06 9.58
C GLY A 29 29.21 5.76 8.09
N PRO A 30 30.02 6.42 7.23
CA PRO A 30 29.87 6.37 5.78
C PRO A 30 29.99 4.94 5.24
N ASP A 31 29.29 4.69 4.13
CA ASP A 31 29.37 3.41 3.42
C ASP A 31 30.79 3.17 2.85
N ARG A 32 31.06 1.96 2.37
CA ARG A 32 32.39 1.54 1.83
C ARG A 32 32.94 2.45 0.72
N ASN A 33 32.09 3.28 0.11
CA ASN A 33 32.38 4.28 -0.92
C ASN A 33 32.50 5.73 -0.41
N GLY A 34 32.46 5.98 0.91
CA GLY A 34 32.63 7.32 1.49
C GLY A 34 31.39 8.22 1.47
N ASN A 35 30.25 7.73 0.96
CA ASN A 35 28.98 8.46 1.03
C ASN A 35 28.40 8.37 2.45
N LYS A 36 28.00 9.52 3.01
CA LYS A 36 27.29 9.56 4.30
C LYS A 36 25.96 8.85 4.13
N ARG A 37 25.71 7.81 4.94
CA ARG A 37 24.41 7.13 4.99
C ARG A 37 23.35 8.13 5.47
N THR A 38 22.27 8.24 4.73
CA THR A 38 21.15 9.15 5.04
C THR A 38 19.96 8.41 5.63
N SER A 39 19.92 7.08 5.50
CA SER A 39 18.93 6.22 6.13
C SER A 39 19.41 5.71 7.50
N SER A 40 18.43 5.33 8.32
CA SER A 40 18.63 4.66 9.61
C SER A 40 18.66 3.13 9.49
N LEU A 41 18.72 2.58 8.26
CA LEU A 41 18.90 1.15 8.05
C LEU A 41 20.26 0.69 8.57
N GLU A 42 20.27 -0.51 9.16
CA GLU A 42 21.49 -1.13 9.68
C GLU A 42 22.46 -1.50 8.54
N SER A 43 21.91 -1.86 7.38
CA SER A 43 22.68 -2.20 6.19
C SER A 43 22.06 -1.54 4.94
N PRO A 44 22.86 -1.30 3.88
CA PRO A 44 22.37 -0.61 2.68
C PRO A 44 21.26 -1.39 1.96
N ILE A 45 21.21 -2.71 2.14
CA ILE A 45 20.17 -3.60 1.61
C ILE A 45 19.86 -4.67 2.65
N MET A 46 18.64 -4.64 3.17
CA MET A 46 18.10 -5.65 4.08
C MET A 46 17.21 -6.62 3.32
N LEU A 47 17.38 -7.91 3.59
CA LEU A 47 16.55 -8.98 3.06
C LEU A 47 15.62 -9.50 4.17
N LEU A 48 14.33 -9.37 3.95
CA LEU A 48 13.28 -9.87 4.82
C LEU A 48 12.78 -11.22 4.27
N THR A 49 12.93 -12.27 5.07
CA THR A 49 12.48 -13.63 4.74
C THR A 49 11.58 -14.18 5.83
N GLY A 50 10.59 -14.99 5.44
CA GLY A 50 9.67 -15.63 6.37
C GLY A 50 8.35 -16.05 5.73
N HIS A 51 7.95 -15.36 4.65
CA HIS A 51 6.77 -15.74 3.89
C HIS A 51 6.95 -17.11 3.22
N GLN A 52 5.88 -17.91 3.23
CA GLN A 52 5.92 -19.27 2.68
C GLN A 52 5.64 -19.29 1.16
N SER A 53 5.10 -18.21 0.62
CA SER A 53 4.68 -18.07 -0.78
C SER A 53 4.83 -16.64 -1.30
N ALA A 54 4.45 -16.45 -2.57
CA ALA A 54 4.53 -15.17 -3.27
C ALA A 54 3.89 -14.02 -2.49
N ILE A 55 4.59 -12.89 -2.42
CA ILE A 55 4.14 -11.70 -1.71
C ILE A 55 3.52 -10.75 -2.74
N TYR A 56 2.25 -10.44 -2.56
CA TYR A 56 1.52 -9.60 -3.52
C TYR A 56 1.60 -8.12 -3.17
N THR A 57 1.72 -7.80 -1.89
CA THR A 57 1.60 -6.42 -1.45
C THR A 57 2.47 -6.11 -0.24
N MET A 58 2.93 -4.87 -0.18
CA MET A 58 3.69 -4.34 0.92
C MET A 58 3.45 -2.84 1.06
N LYS A 59 3.29 -2.33 2.29
CA LYS A 59 3.19 -0.89 2.57
C LYS A 59 3.91 -0.52 3.86
N PHE A 60 4.54 0.65 3.84
CA PHE A 60 5.01 1.32 5.06
C PHE A 60 3.84 1.97 5.81
N ASN A 61 3.92 1.96 7.14
CA ASN A 61 3.11 2.81 7.99
C ASN A 61 3.42 4.30 7.67
N PRO A 62 2.44 5.22 7.71
CA PRO A 62 2.68 6.67 7.68
C PRO A 62 3.86 7.18 8.52
N ALA A 63 4.12 6.58 9.69
CA ALA A 63 5.26 6.94 10.54
C ALA A 63 6.62 6.45 10.01
N GLY A 64 6.64 5.46 9.12
CA GLY A 64 7.85 4.85 8.54
C GLY A 64 8.49 3.74 9.38
N THR A 65 8.04 3.53 10.61
CA THR A 65 8.69 2.59 11.55
C THR A 65 8.39 1.11 11.29
N VAL A 66 7.26 0.82 10.65
CA VAL A 66 6.75 -0.55 10.44
C VAL A 66 6.37 -0.75 8.98
N VAL A 67 6.66 -1.94 8.46
CA VAL A 67 6.20 -2.44 7.15
C VAL A 67 5.19 -3.55 7.36
N ALA A 68 4.09 -3.49 6.64
CA ALA A 68 3.14 -4.59 6.53
C ALA A 68 3.26 -5.24 5.16
N SER A 69 3.33 -6.57 5.13
CA SER A 69 3.36 -7.35 3.88
C SER A 69 2.27 -8.41 3.85
N GLY A 70 1.58 -8.52 2.72
CA GLY A 70 0.52 -9.49 2.47
C GLY A 70 0.94 -10.51 1.41
N SER A 71 0.73 -11.79 1.72
CA SER A 71 1.19 -12.89 0.86
C SER A 71 0.07 -13.85 0.49
N HIS A 72 0.36 -14.71 -0.49
CA HIS A 72 -0.46 -15.86 -0.86
C HIS A 72 -0.60 -16.89 0.29
N ASP A 73 0.22 -16.79 1.34
CA ASP A 73 0.18 -17.66 2.52
C ASP A 73 -0.99 -17.32 3.46
N LYS A 74 -1.79 -16.30 3.09
CA LYS A 74 -2.99 -15.83 3.78
C LYS A 74 -2.67 -15.09 5.08
N GLU A 75 -1.40 -14.82 5.34
CA GLU A 75 -0.91 -14.13 6.52
C GLU A 75 -0.41 -12.73 6.12
N ILE A 76 -0.50 -11.82 7.08
CA ILE A 76 0.08 -10.48 6.97
C ILE A 76 1.18 -10.39 8.01
N PHE A 77 2.39 -10.06 7.59
CA PHE A 77 3.54 -9.92 8.48
C PHE A 77 3.82 -8.45 8.75
N LEU A 78 4.13 -8.12 10.00
CA LEU A 78 4.55 -6.79 10.44
C LEU A 78 6.02 -6.81 10.81
N TRP A 79 6.80 -6.03 10.09
CA TRP A 79 8.24 -5.92 10.22
C TRP A 79 8.60 -4.56 10.78
N ASN A 80 9.52 -4.52 11.72
CA ASN A 80 10.17 -3.26 12.05
C ASN A 80 11.10 -2.84 10.89
N VAL A 81 11.16 -1.56 10.59
CA VAL A 81 12.06 -1.01 9.56
C VAL A 81 13.46 -0.76 10.12
N HIS A 82 13.54 -0.35 11.39
CA HIS A 82 14.80 -0.02 12.04
C HIS A 82 15.39 -1.24 12.79
N GLY A 83 16.72 -1.28 12.87
CA GLY A 83 17.49 -2.38 13.48
C GLY A 83 17.46 -3.66 12.64
N ASP A 84 17.35 -4.82 13.31
CA ASP A 84 17.41 -6.16 12.71
C ASP A 84 16.28 -6.49 11.71
N CYS A 85 15.36 -5.55 11.45
CA CYS A 85 14.18 -5.75 10.62
C CYS A 85 13.34 -6.99 11.00
N LYS A 86 13.20 -7.25 12.30
CA LYS A 86 12.50 -8.44 12.80
C LYS A 86 11.00 -8.36 12.55
N ASN A 87 10.42 -9.50 12.16
CA ASN A 87 8.99 -9.71 12.23
C ASN A 87 8.59 -9.80 13.70
N PHE A 88 7.73 -8.89 14.16
CA PHE A 88 7.24 -8.88 15.54
C PHE A 88 5.80 -9.36 15.66
N MET A 89 5.02 -9.36 14.56
CA MET A 89 3.63 -9.77 14.61
C MET A 89 3.12 -10.34 13.28
N VAL A 90 2.31 -11.39 13.40
CA VAL A 90 1.65 -12.06 12.27
C VAL A 90 0.14 -11.99 12.45
N LEU A 91 -0.54 -11.34 11.51
CA LEU A 91 -2.00 -11.25 11.50
C LEU A 91 -2.57 -12.42 10.72
N LYS A 92 -3.32 -13.29 11.41
CA LYS A 92 -3.96 -14.47 10.83
C LYS A 92 -5.46 -14.31 10.83
N GLY A 93 -6.08 -14.67 9.71
CA GLY A 93 -7.54 -14.84 9.66
C GLY A 93 -8.12 -14.82 8.26
N HIS A 94 -7.42 -14.30 7.26
CA HIS A 94 -7.84 -14.44 5.86
C HIS A 94 -7.94 -15.91 5.46
N LYS A 95 -8.97 -16.24 4.68
CA LYS A 95 -9.16 -17.64 4.21
C LYS A 95 -8.37 -17.93 2.94
N ASN A 96 -8.01 -16.90 2.21
CA ASN A 96 -7.28 -16.95 0.95
C ASN A 96 -6.17 -15.88 0.94
N ALA A 97 -5.42 -15.79 -0.16
CA ALA A 97 -4.33 -14.84 -0.35
C ALA A 97 -4.71 -13.40 0.02
N VAL A 98 -3.74 -12.60 0.44
CA VAL A 98 -3.93 -11.14 0.61
C VAL A 98 -3.43 -10.46 -0.65
N LEU A 99 -4.35 -9.89 -1.44
CA LEU A 99 -4.02 -9.23 -2.71
C LEU A 99 -3.63 -7.77 -2.51
N ASP A 100 -4.29 -7.09 -1.57
CA ASP A 100 -4.03 -5.68 -1.29
C ASP A 100 -4.05 -5.36 0.18
N LEU A 101 -3.24 -4.37 0.54
CA LEU A 101 -2.99 -3.95 1.90
C LEU A 101 -2.74 -2.45 1.90
N HIS A 102 -3.41 -1.75 2.80
CA HIS A 102 -3.21 -0.32 3.02
C HIS A 102 -3.27 0.02 4.50
N TRP A 103 -2.44 0.98 4.90
CA TRP A 103 -2.51 1.59 6.22
C TRP A 103 -3.53 2.71 6.25
N THR A 104 -4.20 2.87 7.38
CA THR A 104 -4.92 4.12 7.70
C THR A 104 -3.91 5.24 7.94
N THR A 105 -4.34 6.49 7.79
CA THR A 105 -3.44 7.65 7.88
C THR A 105 -2.89 7.93 9.26
N ASP A 106 -3.58 7.46 10.30
CA ASP A 106 -3.10 7.46 11.68
C ASP A 106 -2.11 6.31 11.98
N GLY A 107 -1.97 5.34 11.07
CA GLY A 107 -1.11 4.16 11.24
C GLY A 107 -1.62 3.16 12.27
N SER A 108 -2.81 3.35 12.84
CA SER A 108 -3.36 2.49 13.90
C SER A 108 -3.98 1.20 13.34
N GLN A 109 -4.46 1.25 12.09
CA GLN A 109 -5.17 0.14 11.46
C GLN A 109 -4.58 -0.21 10.09
N ILE A 110 -4.68 -1.49 9.77
CA ILE A 110 -4.38 -2.03 8.45
C ILE A 110 -5.67 -2.54 7.85
N ILE A 111 -5.93 -2.15 6.61
CA ILE A 111 -7.02 -2.69 5.80
C ILE A 111 -6.40 -3.63 4.79
N SER A 112 -6.94 -4.84 4.72
CA SER A 112 -6.51 -5.86 3.77
C SER A 112 -7.68 -6.37 2.95
N ALA A 113 -7.41 -6.63 1.68
CA ALA A 113 -8.35 -7.21 0.72
C ALA A 113 -7.81 -8.51 0.15
N GLY A 114 -8.71 -9.44 -0.16
CA GLY A 114 -8.31 -10.69 -0.77
C GLY A 114 -9.43 -11.41 -1.51
N PRO A 115 -9.11 -12.56 -2.14
CA PRO A 115 -10.04 -13.38 -2.89
C PRO A 115 -10.98 -14.19 -1.97
N ASP A 116 -10.89 -14.02 -0.65
CA ASP A 116 -11.91 -14.54 0.26
C ASP A 116 -13.22 -13.73 0.24
N LYS A 117 -13.31 -12.76 -0.69
CA LYS A 117 -14.45 -11.85 -0.91
C LYS A 117 -14.68 -10.89 0.24
N THR A 118 -13.66 -10.73 1.10
CA THR A 118 -13.77 -9.90 2.30
C THR A 118 -12.67 -8.86 2.35
N LEU A 119 -13.04 -7.70 2.86
CA LEU A 119 -12.10 -6.75 3.42
C LEU A 119 -12.05 -6.95 4.93
N ARG A 120 -10.85 -6.80 5.49
CA ARG A 120 -10.63 -6.89 6.93
C ARG A 120 -9.85 -5.68 7.39
N ALA A 121 -10.27 -5.17 8.54
CA ALA A 121 -9.49 -4.17 9.25
C ALA A 121 -8.88 -4.81 10.48
N TRP A 122 -7.60 -4.56 10.67
CA TRP A 122 -6.77 -5.07 11.74
C TRP A 122 -6.28 -3.90 12.56
N ASP A 123 -6.30 -4.07 13.88
CA ASP A 123 -5.64 -3.16 14.78
C ASP A 123 -4.19 -3.60 14.93
N VAL A 124 -3.27 -2.66 14.74
CA VAL A 124 -1.81 -2.92 14.70
C VAL A 124 -1.27 -3.15 16.10
N GLU A 125 -1.82 -2.50 17.12
CA GLU A 125 -1.33 -2.61 18.50
C GLU A 125 -1.71 -3.95 19.14
N THR A 126 -2.97 -4.37 18.92
CA THR A 126 -3.47 -5.64 19.48
C THR A 126 -3.30 -6.83 18.53
N GLY A 127 -3.06 -6.56 17.25
CA GLY A 127 -3.04 -7.54 16.16
C GLY A 127 -4.36 -8.29 15.98
N LYS A 128 -5.47 -7.75 16.52
CA LYS A 128 -6.79 -8.36 16.41
C LYS A 128 -7.53 -7.82 15.21
N GLN A 129 -8.40 -8.65 14.66
CA GLN A 129 -9.33 -8.21 13.64
C GLN A 129 -10.42 -7.33 14.26
N VAL A 130 -10.46 -6.05 13.87
CA VAL A 130 -11.46 -5.08 14.32
C VAL A 130 -12.77 -5.27 13.55
N LYS A 131 -12.67 -5.49 12.24
CA LYS A 131 -13.83 -5.53 11.36
C LYS A 131 -13.68 -6.52 10.22
N LYS A 132 -14.81 -7.11 9.84
CA LYS A 132 -14.96 -7.95 8.64
C LYS A 132 -16.04 -7.35 7.76
N MET A 133 -15.72 -7.12 6.49
CA MET A 133 -16.59 -6.50 5.50
C MET A 133 -16.75 -7.48 4.36
N ALA A 134 -17.90 -8.16 4.33
CA ALA A 134 -18.12 -9.34 3.48
C ALA A 134 -19.42 -9.19 2.69
N GLU A 135 -19.47 -8.22 1.79
CA GLU A 135 -20.62 -8.03 0.90
C GLU A 135 -20.26 -8.13 -0.59
N HIS A 136 -19.00 -8.31 -0.94
CA HIS A 136 -18.63 -8.57 -2.34
C HIS A 136 -19.05 -9.98 -2.73
N SER A 137 -19.50 -10.14 -3.97
CA SER A 137 -19.93 -11.43 -4.49
C SER A 137 -18.78 -12.23 -5.11
N SER A 138 -17.69 -11.54 -5.49
CA SER A 138 -16.47 -12.12 -6.06
C SER A 138 -15.22 -11.65 -5.31
N PHE A 139 -14.04 -11.94 -5.88
CA PHE A 139 -12.73 -11.60 -5.31
C PHE A 139 -12.54 -10.09 -5.19
N VAL A 140 -11.96 -9.65 -4.07
CA VAL A 140 -11.61 -8.24 -3.87
C VAL A 140 -10.15 -8.09 -4.24
N ASN A 141 -9.89 -7.34 -5.32
CA ASN A 141 -8.55 -7.18 -5.89
C ASN A 141 -7.76 -6.07 -5.22
N SER A 142 -8.44 -4.97 -4.93
CA SER A 142 -7.81 -3.77 -4.37
C SER A 142 -8.67 -3.08 -3.34
N CYS A 143 -8.02 -2.34 -2.47
CA CYS A 143 -8.65 -1.51 -1.47
C CYS A 143 -7.84 -0.23 -1.27
N CYS A 144 -8.52 0.89 -1.01
CA CYS A 144 -7.86 2.15 -0.70
C CYS A 144 -8.62 2.85 0.42
N PRO A 145 -7.96 3.20 1.54
CA PRO A 145 -8.55 4.09 2.54
C PRO A 145 -8.50 5.55 2.08
N SER A 146 -9.45 6.33 2.57
CA SER A 146 -9.43 7.78 2.45
C SER A 146 -8.24 8.36 3.24
N ARG A 147 -7.60 9.39 2.66
CA ARG A 147 -6.49 10.11 3.33
C ARG A 147 -6.97 11.16 4.31
N ARG A 148 -8.14 11.75 4.08
CA ARG A 148 -8.66 12.88 4.85
C ARG A 148 -10.14 12.73 5.12
N GLY A 149 -10.55 13.08 6.34
CA GLY A 149 -11.96 13.10 6.73
C GLY A 149 -12.39 11.82 7.43
N PRO A 150 -13.67 11.41 7.28
CA PRO A 150 -14.18 10.20 7.91
C PRO A 150 -13.40 8.96 7.44
N PRO A 151 -13.29 7.91 8.28
CA PRO A 151 -12.56 6.70 7.93
C PRO A 151 -13.34 5.87 6.89
N LEU A 152 -13.25 6.31 5.64
CA LEU A 152 -13.85 5.69 4.48
C LEU A 152 -12.84 4.76 3.80
N VAL A 153 -13.33 3.67 3.24
CA VAL A 153 -12.55 2.69 2.48
C VAL A 153 -13.30 2.39 1.21
N VAL A 154 -12.60 2.31 0.09
CA VAL A 154 -13.16 1.80 -1.16
C VAL A 154 -12.48 0.50 -1.51
N SER A 155 -13.26 -0.42 -2.03
CA SER A 155 -12.81 -1.71 -2.53
C SER A 155 -13.24 -1.91 -3.98
N GLY A 156 -12.37 -2.51 -4.77
CA GLY A 156 -12.66 -2.96 -6.14
C GLY A 156 -12.71 -4.48 -6.20
N SER A 157 -13.71 -5.02 -6.89
CA SER A 157 -13.92 -6.46 -7.00
C SER A 157 -14.12 -6.93 -8.43
N ASP A 158 -13.83 -8.21 -8.64
CA ASP A 158 -14.13 -8.95 -9.86
C ASP A 158 -15.63 -9.12 -10.15
N ASP A 159 -16.51 -8.76 -9.22
CA ASP A 159 -17.95 -8.71 -9.49
C ASP A 159 -18.36 -7.48 -10.31
N GLY A 160 -17.39 -6.66 -10.68
CA GLY A 160 -17.59 -5.41 -11.42
C GLY A 160 -18.14 -4.30 -10.53
N THR A 161 -18.11 -4.44 -9.22
CA THR A 161 -18.56 -3.38 -8.31
C THR A 161 -17.39 -2.77 -7.53
N ALA A 162 -17.37 -1.45 -7.44
CA ALA A 162 -16.60 -0.75 -6.43
C ALA A 162 -17.53 -0.42 -5.26
N LYS A 163 -17.14 -0.75 -4.04
CA LYS A 163 -17.96 -0.47 -2.85
C LYS A 163 -17.27 0.53 -1.95
N LEU A 164 -18.03 1.50 -1.45
CA LEU A 164 -17.64 2.44 -0.42
C LEU A 164 -18.09 1.93 0.94
N TRP A 165 -17.19 2.01 1.91
CA TRP A 165 -17.40 1.54 3.26
C TRP A 165 -17.03 2.62 4.26
N ASP A 166 -17.83 2.76 5.31
CA ASP A 166 -17.47 3.53 6.49
C ASP A 166 -17.02 2.55 7.56
N MET A 167 -15.84 2.79 8.15
CA MET A 167 -15.32 1.97 9.25
C MET A 167 -16.25 1.97 10.46
N ARG A 168 -17.02 3.03 10.68
CA ARG A 168 -17.95 3.19 11.81
C ARG A 168 -19.27 2.43 11.63
N GLN A 169 -19.75 2.31 10.40
CA GLN A 169 -21.03 1.68 10.10
C GLN A 169 -20.87 0.20 9.78
N ARG A 170 -21.93 -0.59 9.92
CA ARG A 170 -21.95 -1.99 9.46
C ARG A 170 -22.54 -2.02 8.05
N GLY A 171 -21.72 -2.46 7.09
CA GLY A 171 -22.12 -2.64 5.70
C GLY A 171 -21.53 -1.61 4.72
N ALA A 172 -21.78 -1.81 3.43
CA ALA A 172 -21.37 -0.85 2.40
C ALA A 172 -22.35 0.34 2.36
N ILE A 173 -21.80 1.55 2.27
CA ILE A 173 -22.58 2.79 2.15
C ILE A 173 -23.16 2.89 0.74
N GLN A 174 -22.30 2.66 -0.25
CA GLN A 174 -22.61 2.87 -1.65
C GLN A 174 -21.91 1.82 -2.50
N THR A 175 -22.58 1.39 -3.56
CA THR A 175 -22.04 0.48 -4.56
C THR A 175 -22.05 1.20 -5.90
N PHE A 176 -20.90 1.22 -6.57
CA PHE A 176 -20.70 1.76 -7.91
C PHE A 176 -20.57 0.58 -8.87
N PRO A 177 -21.64 0.26 -9.62
CA PRO A 177 -21.61 -0.84 -10.56
C PRO A 177 -20.89 -0.43 -11.84
N ASP A 178 -19.99 -1.29 -12.29
CA ASP A 178 -19.35 -1.23 -13.59
C ASP A 178 -19.66 -2.50 -14.39
N LYS A 179 -19.48 -2.45 -15.70
CA LYS A 179 -19.75 -3.56 -16.61
C LYS A 179 -18.67 -4.66 -16.53
N TYR A 180 -17.45 -4.29 -16.15
CA TYR A 180 -16.28 -5.17 -16.16
C TYR A 180 -15.61 -5.23 -14.78
N GLN A 181 -14.77 -6.24 -14.60
CA GLN A 181 -14.02 -6.47 -13.37
C GLN A 181 -13.11 -5.29 -13.01
N ILE A 182 -13.13 -4.92 -11.73
CA ILE A 182 -12.32 -3.83 -11.18
C ILE A 182 -11.11 -4.43 -10.48
N THR A 183 -9.94 -4.10 -10.99
CA THR A 183 -8.64 -4.62 -10.54
C THR A 183 -7.97 -3.64 -9.58
N ALA A 184 -8.04 -2.34 -9.86
CA ALA A 184 -7.39 -1.29 -9.09
C ALA A 184 -8.35 -0.16 -8.71
N VAL A 185 -8.22 0.36 -7.49
CA VAL A 185 -9.03 1.47 -7.00
C VAL A 185 -8.19 2.44 -6.19
N SER A 186 -8.49 3.74 -6.29
CA SER A 186 -7.88 4.78 -5.48
C SER A 186 -8.87 5.88 -5.13
N PHE A 187 -8.69 6.53 -3.99
CA PHE A 187 -9.43 7.73 -3.61
C PHE A 187 -8.74 9.00 -4.11
N SER A 188 -9.50 10.08 -4.26
CA SER A 188 -8.94 11.44 -4.29
C SER A 188 -8.48 11.89 -2.91
N ASP A 189 -7.53 12.84 -2.85
CA ASP A 189 -7.03 13.36 -1.56
C ASP A 189 -8.14 14.06 -0.75
N ALA A 190 -9.04 14.76 -1.45
CA ALA A 190 -10.22 15.39 -0.84
C ALA A 190 -11.33 14.40 -0.47
N SER A 191 -11.20 13.12 -0.85
CA SER A 191 -12.21 12.07 -0.61
C SER A 191 -13.60 12.45 -1.14
N ASP A 192 -13.62 13.13 -2.29
CA ASP A 192 -14.81 13.53 -3.06
C ASP A 192 -15.01 12.65 -4.30
N LYS A 193 -13.95 12.00 -4.79
CA LYS A 193 -13.95 11.19 -6.00
C LYS A 193 -13.29 9.83 -5.75
N ILE A 194 -13.76 8.84 -6.49
CA ILE A 194 -13.16 7.50 -6.56
C ILE A 194 -12.65 7.28 -7.97
N PHE A 195 -11.45 6.72 -8.09
CA PHE A 195 -10.85 6.29 -9.34
C PHE A 195 -10.90 4.76 -9.40
N THR A 196 -11.56 4.22 -10.41
CA THR A 196 -11.62 2.77 -10.66
C THR A 196 -10.92 2.46 -11.98
N GLY A 197 -10.06 1.44 -11.97
CA GLY A 197 -9.45 0.88 -13.17
C GLY A 197 -9.74 -0.61 -13.23
N GLY A 198 -10.08 -1.09 -14.42
CA GLY A 198 -10.47 -2.47 -14.64
C GLY A 198 -9.88 -3.06 -15.91
N ILE A 199 -10.56 -4.11 -16.38
CA ILE A 199 -10.28 -4.79 -17.66
C ILE A 199 -10.90 -4.03 -18.86
N ASP A 200 -11.63 -2.97 -18.59
CA ASP A 200 -12.15 -2.04 -19.58
C ASP A 200 -11.11 -1.08 -20.16
N ASN A 201 -9.85 -1.18 -19.72
CA ASN A 201 -8.68 -0.38 -20.11
C ASN A 201 -8.78 1.12 -19.77
N ASP A 202 -9.97 1.59 -19.44
CA ASP A 202 -10.26 2.98 -19.09
C ASP A 202 -10.20 3.18 -17.57
N VAL A 203 -9.75 4.34 -17.12
CA VAL A 203 -9.89 4.74 -15.72
C VAL A 203 -11.17 5.55 -15.60
N LYS A 204 -12.13 5.07 -14.81
CA LYS A 204 -13.37 5.80 -14.52
C LYS A 204 -13.23 6.60 -13.23
N VAL A 205 -13.76 7.83 -13.27
CA VAL A 205 -13.79 8.71 -12.11
C VAL A 205 -15.24 8.90 -11.68
N TRP A 206 -15.53 8.50 -10.47
CA TRP A 206 -16.84 8.57 -9.85
C TRP A 206 -16.89 9.76 -8.89
N ASP A 207 -17.96 10.53 -8.94
CA ASP A 207 -18.27 11.53 -7.91
C ASP A 207 -19.05 10.85 -6.79
N LEU A 208 -18.52 10.91 -5.56
CA LEU A 208 -19.13 10.29 -4.38
C LEU A 208 -20.51 10.86 -4.07
N ARG A 209 -20.75 12.14 -4.35
CA ARG A 209 -22.03 12.78 -4.00
C ARG A 209 -23.14 12.40 -4.97
N LYS A 210 -22.79 12.27 -6.25
CA LYS A 210 -23.77 11.98 -7.32
C LYS A 210 -23.95 10.50 -7.56
N GLY A 211 -22.93 9.68 -7.29
CA GLY A 211 -22.96 8.27 -7.63
C GLY A 211 -22.74 7.97 -9.11
N GLU A 212 -22.31 8.97 -9.89
CA GLU A 212 -22.19 8.88 -11.35
C GLU A 212 -20.74 9.03 -11.80
N VAL A 213 -20.45 8.44 -12.96
CA VAL A 213 -19.17 8.61 -13.64
C VAL A 213 -19.09 10.05 -14.17
N THR A 214 -18.18 10.82 -13.60
CA THR A 214 -17.94 12.21 -14.03
C THR A 214 -17.08 12.26 -15.28
N MET A 215 -16.12 11.35 -15.40
CA MET A 215 -15.16 11.32 -16.50
C MET A 215 -14.55 9.93 -16.67
N THR A 216 -14.19 9.62 -17.91
CA THR A 216 -13.48 8.40 -18.31
C THR A 216 -12.15 8.79 -18.95
N LEU A 217 -11.06 8.26 -18.42
CA LEU A 217 -9.71 8.49 -18.92
C LEU A 217 -9.33 7.32 -19.82
N GLN A 218 -9.20 7.60 -21.13
CA GLN A 218 -8.81 6.60 -22.12
C GLN A 218 -7.34 6.79 -22.47
N GLY A 219 -6.60 5.68 -22.57
CA GLY A 219 -5.19 5.73 -22.99
C GLY A 219 -4.41 4.44 -22.82
N HIS A 220 -4.83 3.54 -21.93
CA HIS A 220 -4.25 2.20 -21.86
C HIS A 220 -4.81 1.31 -22.95
N GLN A 221 -3.99 0.37 -23.41
CA GLN A 221 -4.37 -0.60 -24.45
C GLN A 221 -4.80 -1.95 -23.88
N ASP A 222 -4.55 -2.19 -22.60
CA ASP A 222 -4.87 -3.42 -21.89
C ASP A 222 -5.26 -3.10 -20.44
N MET A 223 -5.61 -4.12 -19.67
CA MET A 223 -6.18 -3.98 -18.33
C MET A 223 -5.24 -3.25 -17.37
N ILE A 224 -5.84 -2.47 -16.48
CA ILE A 224 -5.11 -1.70 -15.48
C ILE A 224 -4.85 -2.62 -14.30
N THR A 225 -3.61 -2.72 -13.81
CA THR A 225 -3.23 -3.64 -12.73
C THR A 225 -3.08 -2.95 -11.38
N GLY A 226 -2.70 -1.67 -11.38
CA GLY A 226 -2.42 -0.91 -10.17
C GLY A 226 -2.63 0.58 -10.35
N MET A 227 -3.03 1.25 -9.27
CA MET A 227 -3.31 2.67 -9.26
C MET A 227 -2.79 3.30 -7.97
N SER A 228 -2.27 4.52 -8.08
CA SER A 228 -1.74 5.26 -6.93
C SER A 228 -1.87 6.76 -7.13
N LEU A 229 -2.44 7.45 -6.13
CA LEU A 229 -2.54 8.90 -6.11
C LEU A 229 -1.22 9.52 -5.62
N SER A 230 -0.79 10.60 -6.26
CA SER A 230 0.33 11.40 -5.79
C SER A 230 0.08 11.95 -4.37
N PRO A 231 1.14 12.23 -3.59
CA PRO A 231 1.01 12.81 -2.25
C PRO A 231 0.25 14.15 -2.23
N ASP A 232 0.42 14.96 -3.28
CA ASP A 232 -0.25 16.26 -3.45
C ASP A 232 -1.70 16.17 -3.97
N GLY A 233 -2.16 14.96 -4.35
CA GLY A 233 -3.48 14.70 -4.91
C GLY A 233 -3.72 15.24 -6.33
N SER A 234 -2.70 15.83 -6.97
CA SER A 234 -2.82 16.40 -8.32
C SER A 234 -2.76 15.36 -9.42
N TYR A 235 -1.98 14.30 -9.22
CA TYR A 235 -1.66 13.32 -10.24
C TYR A 235 -2.09 11.91 -9.84
N LEU A 236 -2.60 11.16 -10.81
CA LEU A 236 -2.90 9.74 -10.66
C LEU A 236 -1.90 8.93 -11.48
N LEU A 237 -1.31 7.92 -10.87
CA LEU A 237 -0.45 6.95 -11.53
C LEU A 237 -1.22 5.67 -11.76
N THR A 238 -1.10 5.13 -12.96
CA THR A 238 -1.81 3.91 -13.35
C THR A 238 -0.87 3.01 -14.12
N ASN A 239 -0.85 1.74 -13.76
CA ASN A 239 -0.05 0.71 -14.39
C ASN A 239 -0.95 -0.16 -15.28
N GLY A 240 -0.62 -0.26 -16.56
CA GLY A 240 -1.35 -1.09 -17.52
C GLY A 240 -0.57 -2.35 -17.91
N MET A 241 -1.28 -3.44 -18.25
CA MET A 241 -0.63 -4.64 -18.79
C MET A 241 0.02 -4.42 -20.17
N ASP A 242 -0.27 -3.28 -20.81
CA ASP A 242 0.40 -2.81 -22.03
C ASP A 242 1.85 -2.34 -21.80
N CYS A 243 2.40 -2.59 -20.61
CA CYS A 243 3.75 -2.22 -20.21
C CYS A 243 3.97 -0.69 -20.15
N LYS A 244 2.88 0.07 -20.00
CA LYS A 244 2.91 1.53 -19.88
C LYS A 244 2.41 1.98 -18.53
N LEU A 245 3.17 2.91 -17.96
CA LEU A 245 2.84 3.57 -16.71
C LEU A 245 2.41 5.00 -17.06
N CYS A 246 1.12 5.27 -16.93
CA CYS A 246 0.52 6.55 -17.31
C CYS A 246 0.33 7.44 -16.08
N VAL A 247 0.67 8.72 -16.23
CA VAL A 247 0.45 9.77 -15.23
C VAL A 247 -0.65 10.70 -15.73
N TRP A 248 -1.72 10.82 -14.96
CA TRP A 248 -2.90 11.61 -15.29
C TRP A 248 -3.01 12.85 -14.42
N ASP A 249 -3.41 13.99 -15.01
CA ASP A 249 -3.73 15.20 -14.26
C ASP A 249 -5.19 15.19 -13.78
N MET A 250 -5.38 15.16 -12.48
CA MET A 250 -6.69 15.10 -11.82
C MET A 250 -7.17 16.44 -11.30
N ARG A 251 -6.44 17.53 -11.57
CA ARG A 251 -6.88 18.88 -11.20
C ARG A 251 -8.22 19.22 -11.87
N PRO A 252 -9.07 20.05 -11.22
CA PRO A 252 -10.33 20.47 -11.80
C PRO A 252 -10.16 21.15 -13.17
N TYR A 253 -9.10 21.96 -13.32
CA TYR A 253 -8.79 22.74 -14.53
C TYR A 253 -7.75 22.06 -15.45
N ALA A 254 -7.92 20.76 -15.72
CA ALA A 254 -7.00 20.03 -16.59
C ALA A 254 -7.45 20.03 -18.06
N PRO A 255 -6.52 19.88 -19.02
CA PRO A 255 -6.84 19.73 -20.45
C PRO A 255 -7.70 18.48 -20.74
N GLN A 256 -8.36 18.44 -21.90
CA GLN A 256 -9.21 17.31 -22.30
C GLN A 256 -8.45 15.99 -22.39
N ASN A 257 -7.20 16.01 -22.86
CA ASN A 257 -6.30 14.87 -22.73
C ASN A 257 -5.50 15.00 -21.43
N ARG A 258 -5.89 14.23 -20.42
CA ARG A 258 -5.30 14.27 -19.08
C ARG A 258 -4.07 13.39 -18.93
N CYS A 259 -3.71 12.58 -19.94
CA CYS A 259 -2.48 11.79 -19.90
C CYS A 259 -1.29 12.73 -20.11
N VAL A 260 -0.59 13.07 -19.01
CA VAL A 260 0.53 14.02 -19.03
C VAL A 260 1.81 13.32 -19.45
N LYS A 261 2.03 12.11 -18.94
CA LYS A 261 3.28 11.37 -19.10
C LYS A 261 2.99 9.89 -19.29
N ILE A 262 3.73 9.29 -20.21
CA ILE A 262 3.80 7.84 -20.39
C ILE A 262 5.24 7.46 -20.05
N LEU A 263 5.38 6.52 -19.13
CA LEU A 263 6.66 5.96 -18.69
C LEU A 263 6.71 4.50 -19.14
N GLU A 264 7.77 4.16 -19.84
CA GLU A 264 7.99 2.84 -20.42
C GLU A 264 9.22 2.17 -19.80
N GLY A 265 9.31 0.85 -19.93
CA GLY A 265 10.48 0.05 -19.57
C GLY A 265 10.18 -1.14 -18.67
N HIS A 266 9.15 -1.05 -17.81
CA HIS A 266 8.69 -2.21 -17.06
C HIS A 266 8.01 -3.21 -17.99
N GLN A 267 7.98 -4.47 -17.59
CA GLN A 267 7.40 -5.53 -18.41
C GLN A 267 6.30 -6.23 -17.64
N HIS A 268 5.21 -6.55 -18.33
CA HIS A 268 4.23 -7.54 -17.93
C HIS A 268 4.46 -8.79 -18.78
N ASN A 269 4.41 -9.96 -18.15
CA ASN A 269 4.53 -11.24 -18.82
C ASN A 269 3.28 -12.09 -18.56
N PHE A 270 3.32 -13.36 -18.96
CA PHE A 270 2.15 -14.23 -19.01
C PHE A 270 1.49 -14.50 -17.65
N GLU A 271 2.18 -14.23 -16.53
CA GLU A 271 1.67 -14.47 -15.18
C GLU A 271 0.45 -13.59 -14.85
N LYS A 272 0.24 -12.48 -15.59
CA LYS A 272 -0.89 -11.54 -15.41
C LYS A 272 -1.09 -11.12 -13.94
N ASN A 273 0.01 -10.97 -13.20
CA ASN A 273 -0.02 -10.49 -11.83
C ASN A 273 -0.51 -9.04 -11.77
N LEU A 274 -1.15 -8.70 -10.65
CA LEU A 274 -1.55 -7.33 -10.34
C LEU A 274 -0.32 -6.54 -9.88
N LEU A 275 0.42 -5.98 -10.84
CA LEU A 275 1.58 -5.15 -10.58
C LEU A 275 1.14 -3.76 -10.10
N LYS A 276 1.59 -3.39 -8.90
CA LYS A 276 1.24 -2.11 -8.28
C LYS A 276 2.31 -1.06 -8.50
N CYS A 277 1.88 0.18 -8.36
CA CYS A 277 2.72 1.36 -8.53
C CYS A 277 2.71 2.24 -7.28
N GLY A 278 3.77 3.01 -7.11
CA GLY A 278 4.01 3.86 -5.95
C GLY A 278 4.51 5.24 -6.36
N TRP A 279 4.14 6.25 -5.57
CA TRP A 279 4.75 7.57 -5.63
C TRP A 279 5.74 7.71 -4.49
N SER A 280 6.82 8.43 -4.72
CA SER A 280 7.64 8.93 -3.63
C SER A 280 6.89 10.01 -2.84
N PRO A 281 7.19 10.20 -1.55
CA PRO A 281 6.50 11.18 -0.70
C PRO A 281 6.68 12.63 -1.16
N ASP A 282 7.78 12.94 -1.83
CA ASP A 282 8.07 14.24 -2.45
C ASP A 282 7.41 14.40 -3.84
N GLY A 283 6.83 13.34 -4.39
CA GLY A 283 6.26 13.31 -5.74
C GLY A 283 7.29 13.40 -6.87
N SER A 284 8.60 13.36 -6.58
CA SER A 284 9.65 13.49 -7.59
C SER A 284 9.92 12.19 -8.34
N LYS A 285 9.70 11.04 -7.70
CA LYS A 285 9.96 9.70 -8.23
C LYS A 285 8.69 8.86 -8.25
N VAL A 286 8.64 7.91 -9.17
CA VAL A 286 7.60 6.89 -9.22
C VAL A 286 8.22 5.51 -9.34
N THR A 287 7.54 4.53 -8.77
CA THR A 287 7.91 3.13 -8.83
C THR A 287 6.80 2.31 -9.44
N ALA A 288 7.18 1.20 -10.05
CA ALA A 288 6.26 0.16 -10.49
C ALA A 288 6.90 -1.20 -10.25
N GLY A 289 6.05 -2.17 -9.90
CA GLY A 289 6.40 -3.57 -10.00
C GLY A 289 6.64 -3.96 -11.46
N SER A 290 7.56 -4.88 -11.68
CA SER A 290 7.85 -5.41 -13.00
C SER A 290 8.05 -6.91 -12.93
N SER A 291 7.60 -7.58 -13.98
CA SER A 291 7.67 -9.02 -14.08
C SER A 291 9.02 -9.56 -14.58
N ASP A 292 9.89 -8.67 -15.04
CA ASP A 292 11.29 -8.96 -15.41
C ASP A 292 12.22 -9.08 -14.20
N ARG A 293 11.65 -9.16 -12.99
CA ARG A 293 12.36 -9.32 -11.70
C ARG A 293 13.17 -8.10 -11.27
N MET A 294 12.96 -6.96 -11.92
CA MET A 294 13.67 -5.72 -11.64
C MET A 294 12.73 -4.74 -10.97
N VAL A 295 13.27 -3.92 -10.07
CA VAL A 295 12.54 -2.77 -9.53
C VAL A 295 12.88 -1.55 -10.37
N TYR A 296 11.86 -0.90 -10.92
CA TYR A 296 12.04 0.30 -11.71
C TYR A 296 11.65 1.54 -10.90
N ILE A 297 12.53 2.54 -10.98
CA ILE A 297 12.30 3.88 -10.43
C ILE A 297 12.47 4.87 -11.56
N TRP A 298 11.46 5.69 -11.81
CA TRP A 298 11.54 6.79 -12.77
C TRP A 298 11.56 8.13 -12.03
N ASP A 299 12.23 9.09 -12.65
CA ASP A 299 12.04 10.49 -12.33
C ASP A 299 10.80 11.01 -13.06
N THR A 300 9.90 11.62 -12.31
CA THR A 300 8.66 12.15 -12.83
C THR A 300 8.90 13.33 -13.78
N THR A 301 9.95 14.14 -13.57
CA THR A 301 10.21 15.33 -14.38
C THR A 301 10.85 14.97 -15.71
N THR A 302 11.94 14.21 -15.68
CA THR A 302 12.70 13.83 -16.88
C THR A 302 12.14 12.62 -17.62
N ARG A 303 11.24 11.85 -16.99
CA ARG A 303 10.65 10.59 -17.51
C ARG A 303 11.68 9.47 -17.74
N ARG A 304 12.89 9.63 -17.21
CA ARG A 304 13.96 8.64 -17.36
C ARG A 304 13.89 7.64 -16.23
N ILE A 305 14.31 6.42 -16.53
CA ILE A 305 14.58 5.40 -15.51
C ILE A 305 15.81 5.87 -14.74
N LEU A 306 15.64 6.21 -13.46
CA LEU A 306 16.73 6.56 -12.54
C LEU A 306 17.46 5.29 -12.10
N TYR A 307 16.69 4.30 -11.66
CA TYR A 307 17.22 3.06 -11.13
C TYR A 307 16.51 1.86 -11.73
N LYS A 308 17.31 0.86 -12.08
CA LYS A 308 16.89 -0.50 -12.41
C LYS A 308 17.60 -1.44 -11.45
N LEU A 309 16.93 -1.79 -10.36
CA LEU A 309 17.54 -2.55 -9.26
C LEU A 309 17.34 -4.05 -9.49
N PRO A 310 18.43 -4.83 -9.61
CA PRO A 310 18.37 -6.29 -9.61
C PRO A 310 18.32 -6.86 -8.19
N GLY A 311 17.92 -8.11 -8.06
CA GLY A 311 18.00 -8.86 -6.79
C GLY A 311 16.92 -9.91 -6.67
N HIS A 312 15.71 -9.59 -7.13
CA HIS A 312 14.60 -10.53 -7.12
C HIS A 312 14.79 -11.67 -8.12
N THR A 313 14.30 -12.85 -7.74
CA THR A 313 14.32 -14.04 -8.61
C THR A 313 12.98 -14.31 -9.28
N GLY A 314 11.91 -13.63 -8.82
CA GLY A 314 10.55 -13.68 -9.36
C GLY A 314 10.00 -12.30 -9.74
N SER A 315 8.77 -12.29 -10.25
CA SER A 315 8.04 -11.06 -10.60
C SER A 315 7.84 -10.15 -9.38
N VAL A 316 8.23 -8.88 -9.50
CA VAL A 316 8.06 -7.87 -8.44
C VAL A 316 6.63 -7.36 -8.49
N ASN A 317 5.82 -7.73 -7.51
CA ASN A 317 4.39 -7.41 -7.50
C ASN A 317 4.13 -5.97 -7.02
N GLU A 318 4.91 -5.47 -6.07
CA GLU A 318 4.75 -4.12 -5.57
C GLU A 318 6.08 -3.52 -5.09
N SER A 319 6.23 -2.21 -5.29
CA SER A 319 7.37 -1.43 -4.84
C SER A 319 6.91 -0.10 -4.24
N VAL A 320 7.41 0.24 -3.06
CA VAL A 320 6.92 1.34 -2.23
C VAL A 320 8.07 2.12 -1.63
N PHE A 321 7.91 3.43 -1.58
CA PHE A 321 8.85 4.31 -0.89
C PHE A 321 8.48 4.46 0.58
N HIS A 322 9.51 4.56 1.40
CA HIS A 322 9.37 4.97 2.78
C HIS A 322 8.97 6.45 2.88
N PRO A 323 8.15 6.86 3.86
CA PRO A 323 7.58 8.21 3.94
C PRO A 323 8.59 9.33 4.23
N ASN A 324 9.64 9.06 5.01
CA ASN A 324 10.57 10.11 5.48
C ASN A 324 11.99 9.94 4.91
N GLU A 325 12.53 8.73 5.04
CA GLU A 325 13.86 8.35 4.55
C GLU A 325 13.85 7.86 3.09
N PRO A 326 14.98 7.95 2.37
CA PRO A 326 15.13 7.45 1.00
C PRO A 326 15.30 5.93 0.96
N ILE A 327 14.33 5.20 1.54
CA ILE A 327 14.28 3.74 1.52
C ILE A 327 13.22 3.31 0.50
N ILE A 328 13.54 2.31 -0.30
CA ILE A 328 12.59 1.60 -1.14
C ILE A 328 12.39 0.18 -0.61
N GLY A 329 11.14 -0.23 -0.50
CA GLY A 329 10.76 -1.61 -0.31
C GLY A 329 10.26 -2.21 -1.62
N SER A 330 10.70 -3.42 -1.95
CA SER A 330 10.14 -4.23 -3.03
C SER A 330 9.73 -5.61 -2.55
N CYS A 331 8.58 -6.09 -3.01
CA CYS A 331 8.08 -7.44 -2.74
C CYS A 331 7.84 -8.22 -4.03
N SER A 332 8.16 -9.51 -4.00
CA SER A 332 8.13 -10.36 -5.19
C SER A 332 7.52 -11.72 -4.94
N SER A 333 7.20 -12.39 -6.05
CA SER A 333 6.75 -13.78 -6.09
C SER A 333 7.82 -14.77 -5.59
N ASP A 334 9.08 -14.33 -5.43
CA ASP A 334 10.18 -15.11 -4.84
C ASP A 334 10.11 -15.27 -3.32
N LYS A 335 9.04 -14.79 -2.67
CA LYS A 335 8.79 -14.87 -1.23
C LYS A 335 9.73 -14.00 -0.39
N GLN A 336 10.46 -13.10 -1.05
CA GLN A 336 11.42 -12.21 -0.41
C GLN A 336 10.95 -10.76 -0.53
N ILE A 337 11.33 -9.99 0.48
CA ILE A 337 11.19 -8.53 0.46
C ILE A 337 12.59 -7.95 0.59
N TYR A 338 12.91 -6.99 -0.27
CA TYR A 338 14.12 -6.19 -0.13
C TYR A 338 13.75 -4.80 0.38
N LEU A 339 14.49 -4.31 1.36
CA LEU A 339 14.52 -2.92 1.76
C LEU A 339 15.90 -2.36 1.38
N GLY A 340 15.96 -1.34 0.53
CA GLY A 340 17.21 -0.73 0.08
C GLY A 340 17.19 0.79 0.23
N GLU A 341 18.34 1.38 0.56
CA GLU A 341 18.54 2.83 0.50
C GLU A 341 18.87 3.26 -0.95
N ILE A 342 18.30 4.37 -1.42
CA ILE A 342 18.44 4.89 -2.81
C ILE A 342 19.22 6.19 -2.93
#